data_AF-A0A2D9X4G9-F1
#
_entry.id   AF-A0A2D9X4G9-F1
#
_cell.length_a   1.000
_cell.length_b   1.000
_cell.length_c   1.000
_cell.angle_alpha   90.00
_cell.angle_beta   90.00
_cell.angle_gamma   90.00
#
_symmetry.space_group_name_H-M   'P 1'
#
loop_
_entity.id
_entity.type
_entity.pdbx_description
1 polymer ?
#
loop_
_entity_poly.entity_id
_entity_poly.type
_entity_poly.pdbx_seq_one_letter_code
_entity_poly.pdbx_strand_id
1 'polypeptide(L)'
;MTILIIFLHHLFISFLLTTLTWCIYLYYRNMSIIDMTWALGFLALIIYDYAYFLPQFTPAQNQVDYIYPTLIFLICLWSLRLSSFIFFTRLKHNHLDHRYEAIKANWKEKSSLKVLFNYWFQGFLQACLSISFIPLLFTNINTSFLIIPIVISLIGIVGEALSDYQLLMFKKTASTDTICKIGLWRFSRHPNYFFDILFWFGVSLYTFLYSKIILVFASPVLLYSIMRFITGRISENISLTKKGNSYKAYQESTPMIFPIPFLRSNS
;
A
#
# COMPACT_ATOMS: atom_id res chain seq x y z
N MET A 1 -25.33 11.67 8.64
CA MET A 1 -24.14 10.81 8.90
C MET A 1 -22.89 11.60 8.53
N THR A 2 -21.77 11.46 9.26
CA THR A 2 -20.54 12.28 9.08
C THR A 2 -19.34 11.42 8.66
N ILE A 3 -18.29 12.05 8.11
CA ILE A 3 -17.01 11.38 7.79
C ILE A 3 -16.45 10.64 9.01
N LEU A 4 -16.63 11.19 10.22
CA LEU A 4 -16.17 10.57 11.46
C LEU A 4 -16.86 9.21 11.72
N ILE A 5 -18.17 9.11 11.48
CA ILE A 5 -18.92 7.87 11.69
C ILE A 5 -18.41 6.77 10.75
N ILE A 6 -18.22 7.08 9.47
CA ILE A 6 -17.69 6.13 8.48
C ILE A 6 -16.26 5.72 8.84
N PHE A 7 -15.43 6.68 9.26
CA PHE A 7 -14.07 6.40 9.72
C PHE A 7 -14.05 5.44 10.92
N LEU A 8 -14.95 5.59 11.89
CA LEU A 8 -15.06 4.66 13.02
C LEU A 8 -15.46 3.24 12.59
N HIS A 9 -16.32 3.11 11.56
CA HIS A 9 -16.62 1.81 10.96
C HIS A 9 -15.39 1.21 10.27
N HIS A 10 -14.63 2.02 9.51
CA HIS A 10 -13.38 1.57 8.90
C HIS A 10 -12.35 1.13 9.94
N LEU A 11 -12.25 1.84 11.05
CA LEU A 11 -11.39 1.47 12.16
C LEU A 11 -11.81 0.13 12.77
N PHE A 12 -13.10 -0.04 13.04
CA PHE A 12 -13.65 -1.29 13.57
C PHE A 12 -13.42 -2.47 12.62
N ILE A 13 -13.74 -2.32 11.33
CA ILE A 13 -13.54 -3.36 10.31
C ILE A 13 -12.05 -3.69 10.17
N SER A 14 -11.16 -2.68 10.17
CA SER A 14 -9.72 -2.92 10.09
C SER A 14 -9.19 -3.65 11.32
N PHE A 15 -9.66 -3.33 12.53
CA PHE A 15 -9.34 -4.08 13.74
C PHE A 15 -9.88 -5.51 13.72
N LEU A 16 -11.08 -5.72 13.20
CA LEU A 16 -11.64 -7.06 13.03
C LEU A 16 -10.78 -7.89 12.07
N LEU A 17 -10.48 -7.37 10.87
CA LEU A 17 -9.67 -8.05 9.85
C LEU A 17 -8.26 -8.37 10.35
N THR A 18 -7.63 -7.43 11.06
CA THR A 18 -6.28 -7.62 11.61
C THR A 18 -6.28 -8.60 12.80
N THR A 19 -7.35 -8.65 13.60
CA THR A 19 -7.53 -9.67 14.65
C THR A 19 -7.73 -11.06 14.05
N LEU A 20 -8.56 -11.19 13.01
CA LEU A 20 -8.73 -12.45 12.28
C LEU A 20 -7.41 -12.91 11.64
N THR A 21 -6.64 -11.98 11.09
CA THR A 21 -5.31 -12.26 10.54
C THR A 21 -4.33 -12.71 11.62
N TRP A 22 -4.43 -12.16 12.83
CA TRP A 22 -3.66 -12.63 13.98
C TRP A 22 -4.03 -14.07 14.36
N CYS A 23 -5.32 -14.43 14.37
CA CYS A 23 -5.75 -15.81 14.59
C CYS A 23 -5.15 -16.77 13.55
N ILE A 24 -5.14 -16.38 12.27
CA ILE A 24 -4.49 -17.17 11.21
C ILE A 24 -2.96 -17.25 11.46
N TYR A 25 -2.33 -16.16 11.88
CA TYR A 25 -0.91 -16.13 12.25
C TYR A 25 -0.58 -17.10 13.39
N LEU A 26 -1.47 -17.32 14.36
CA LEU A 26 -1.21 -18.28 15.46
C LEU A 26 -1.01 -19.71 14.94
N TYR A 27 -1.62 -20.06 13.82
CA TYR A 27 -1.41 -21.34 13.15
C TYR A 27 -0.23 -21.27 12.18
N TYR A 28 -0.24 -20.28 11.29
CA TYR A 28 0.67 -20.20 10.14
C TYR A 28 2.09 -19.68 10.46
N ARG A 29 2.25 -18.95 11.57
CA ARG A 29 3.52 -18.40 12.12
C ARG A 29 4.34 -17.49 11.20
N ASN A 30 3.77 -17.07 10.07
CA ASN A 30 4.38 -16.08 9.20
C ASN A 30 3.70 -14.71 9.39
N MET A 31 4.47 -13.73 9.86
CA MET A 31 3.94 -12.39 10.15
C MET A 31 3.62 -11.57 8.89
N SER A 32 4.14 -11.99 7.72
CA SER A 32 3.89 -11.29 6.46
C SER A 32 2.49 -11.47 5.88
N ILE A 33 1.67 -12.36 6.47
CA ILE A 33 0.26 -12.49 6.08
C ILE A 33 -0.51 -11.18 6.22
N ILE A 34 -0.10 -10.31 7.15
CA ILE A 34 -0.72 -9.00 7.34
C ILE A 34 -0.53 -8.08 6.12
N ASP A 35 0.57 -8.19 5.37
CA ASP A 35 0.76 -7.40 4.14
C ASP A 35 -0.31 -7.77 3.09
N MET A 36 -0.72 -9.04 3.03
CA MET A 36 -1.78 -9.50 2.14
C MET A 36 -3.15 -9.03 2.61
N THR A 37 -3.44 -9.14 3.92
CA THR A 37 -4.71 -8.66 4.48
C THR A 37 -4.84 -7.16 4.37
N TRP A 38 -3.76 -6.39 4.56
CA TRP A 38 -3.74 -4.94 4.42
C TRP A 38 -4.30 -4.50 3.06
N ALA A 39 -3.81 -5.11 1.98
CA ALA A 39 -4.26 -4.81 0.63
C ALA A 39 -5.73 -5.22 0.40
N LEU A 40 -6.12 -6.44 0.80
CA LEU A 40 -7.52 -6.89 0.72
C LEU A 40 -8.46 -6.08 1.61
N GLY A 41 -7.93 -5.53 2.70
CA GLY A 41 -8.68 -4.75 3.66
C GLY A 41 -9.22 -3.47 3.03
N PHE A 42 -8.45 -2.76 2.20
CA PHE A 42 -8.98 -1.61 1.47
C PHE A 42 -10.12 -1.97 0.51
N LEU A 43 -10.03 -3.13 -0.15
CA LEU A 43 -11.11 -3.65 -0.98
C LEU A 43 -12.36 -3.95 -0.14
N ALA A 44 -12.19 -4.56 1.05
CA ALA A 44 -13.30 -4.80 1.96
C ALA A 44 -13.95 -3.49 2.45
N LEU A 45 -13.15 -2.47 2.78
CA LEU A 45 -13.65 -1.16 3.20
C LEU A 45 -14.49 -0.49 2.11
N ILE A 46 -14.00 -0.42 0.88
CA ILE A 46 -14.76 0.23 -0.21
C ILE A 46 -16.00 -0.56 -0.64
N ILE A 47 -15.97 -1.90 -0.58
CA ILE A 47 -17.16 -2.73 -0.81
C ILE A 47 -18.18 -2.49 0.31
N TYR A 48 -17.73 -2.39 1.56
CA TYR A 48 -18.60 -2.09 2.69
C TYR A 48 -19.25 -0.71 2.54
N ASP A 49 -18.49 0.31 2.17
CA ASP A 49 -19.02 1.65 1.90
C ASP A 49 -20.08 1.64 0.80
N TYR A 50 -19.83 0.92 -0.30
CA TYR A 50 -20.80 0.77 -1.40
C TYR A 50 -22.08 0.06 -0.96
N ALA A 51 -21.97 -1.04 -0.22
CA ALA A 51 -23.11 -1.86 0.15
C ALA A 51 -23.94 -1.24 1.30
N TYR A 52 -23.28 -0.60 2.26
CA TYR A 52 -23.91 -0.13 3.48
C TYR A 52 -24.20 1.37 3.45
N PHE A 53 -23.21 2.21 3.14
CA PHE A 53 -23.34 3.67 3.28
C PHE A 53 -23.92 4.35 2.04
N LEU A 54 -23.52 3.94 0.84
CA LEU A 54 -23.97 4.59 -0.40
C LEU A 54 -25.52 4.68 -0.49
N PRO A 55 -26.30 3.61 -0.21
CA PRO A 55 -27.78 3.69 -0.26
C PRO A 55 -28.39 4.68 0.73
N GLN A 56 -27.68 5.04 1.80
CA GLN A 56 -28.15 5.97 2.83
C GLN A 56 -27.92 7.43 2.45
N PHE A 57 -27.03 7.71 1.48
CA PHE A 57 -26.69 9.07 1.05
C PHE A 57 -27.31 9.46 -0.28
N THR A 58 -27.73 8.50 -1.10
CA THR A 58 -28.44 8.77 -2.37
C THR A 58 -29.94 8.58 -2.21
N PRO A 59 -30.76 9.66 -2.25
CA PRO A 59 -32.20 9.51 -2.43
C PRO A 59 -32.46 9.09 -3.88
N ALA A 60 -32.80 7.81 -4.10
CA ALA A 60 -33.54 7.20 -5.23
C ALA A 60 -33.38 7.73 -6.68
N GLN A 61 -32.37 8.53 -7.02
CA GLN A 61 -32.35 9.27 -8.28
C GLN A 61 -30.94 9.24 -8.91
N ASN A 62 -30.73 8.22 -9.76
CA ASN A 62 -29.84 8.17 -10.93
C ASN A 62 -28.61 9.10 -10.96
N GLN A 63 -27.79 9.14 -9.90
CA GLN A 63 -26.53 9.89 -9.93
C GLN A 63 -25.34 8.95 -10.15
N VAL A 64 -25.19 8.63 -11.44
CA VAL A 64 -23.95 8.25 -12.15
C VAL A 64 -23.33 6.90 -11.74
N ASP A 65 -23.90 5.85 -12.33
CA ASP A 65 -23.59 4.42 -12.15
C ASP A 65 -22.12 4.01 -12.23
N TYR A 66 -21.22 4.85 -12.75
CA TYR A 66 -19.83 4.48 -12.98
C TYR A 66 -18.83 5.04 -11.95
N ILE A 67 -19.14 6.08 -11.18
CA ILE A 67 -18.11 6.79 -10.39
C ILE A 67 -17.57 5.91 -9.26
N TYR A 68 -18.48 5.42 -8.41
CA TYR A 68 -18.12 4.57 -7.28
C TYR A 68 -17.61 3.20 -7.76
N PRO A 69 -18.25 2.54 -8.76
CA PRO A 69 -17.72 1.30 -9.32
C PRO A 69 -16.36 1.43 -9.99
N THR A 70 -16.03 2.57 -10.60
CA THR A 70 -14.67 2.83 -11.13
C THR A 70 -13.64 2.81 -10.01
N LEU A 71 -13.95 3.43 -8.86
CA LEU A 71 -13.03 3.45 -7.73
C LEU A 71 -12.88 2.06 -7.09
N ILE A 72 -13.98 1.32 -6.95
CA ILE A 72 -13.95 -0.10 -6.56
C ILE A 72 -13.06 -0.89 -7.51
N PHE A 73 -13.21 -0.70 -8.82
CA PHE A 73 -12.42 -1.40 -9.83
C PHE A 73 -10.92 -1.11 -9.67
N LEU A 74 -10.53 0.16 -9.50
CA LEU A 74 -9.13 0.54 -9.30
C LEU A 74 -8.53 -0.06 -8.02
N ILE A 75 -9.25 0.03 -6.90
CA ILE A 75 -8.82 -0.57 -5.62
C ILE A 75 -8.80 -2.09 -5.71
N CYS A 76 -9.79 -2.71 -6.34
CA CYS A 76 -9.84 -4.16 -6.56
C CYS A 76 -8.63 -4.63 -7.37
N LEU A 77 -8.32 -3.95 -8.49
CA LEU A 77 -7.19 -4.28 -9.34
C LEU A 77 -5.86 -4.17 -8.58
N TRP A 78 -5.66 -3.08 -7.82
CA TRP A 78 -4.48 -2.89 -6.98
C TRP A 78 -4.39 -3.94 -5.87
N SER A 79 -5.47 -4.14 -5.10
CA SER A 79 -5.55 -5.07 -3.97
C SER A 79 -5.31 -6.50 -4.40
N LEU A 80 -6.04 -6.99 -5.41
CA LEU A 80 -5.88 -8.36 -5.90
C LEU A 80 -4.48 -8.60 -6.45
N ARG A 81 -3.90 -7.62 -7.17
CA ARG A 81 -2.53 -7.73 -7.66
C ARG A 81 -1.53 -7.79 -6.50
N LEU A 82 -1.65 -6.94 -5.48
CA LEU A 82 -0.72 -6.90 -4.33
C LEU A 82 -0.79 -8.18 -3.53
N SER A 83 -2.01 -8.57 -3.17
CA SER A 83 -2.28 -9.76 -2.37
C SER A 83 -1.84 -11.02 -3.11
N SER A 84 -2.08 -11.11 -4.43
CA SER A 84 -1.60 -12.24 -5.24
C SER A 84 -0.08 -12.28 -5.30
N PHE A 85 0.58 -11.14 -5.53
CA PHE A 85 2.03 -11.07 -5.56
C PHE A 85 2.64 -11.53 -4.22
N ILE A 86 2.13 -11.03 -3.09
CA ILE A 86 2.58 -11.44 -1.75
C ILE A 86 2.32 -12.92 -1.50
N PHE A 87 1.13 -13.41 -1.87
CA PHE A 87 0.78 -14.81 -1.70
C PHE A 87 1.75 -15.72 -2.47
N PHE A 88 1.93 -15.50 -3.77
CA PHE A 88 2.76 -16.37 -4.60
C PHE A 88 4.25 -16.24 -4.32
N THR A 89 4.74 -15.04 -3.96
CA THR A 89 6.18 -14.84 -3.74
C THR A 89 6.63 -15.10 -2.30
N ARG A 90 5.71 -15.04 -1.31
CA ARG A 90 6.06 -15.17 0.10
C ARG A 90 5.30 -16.30 0.79
N LEU A 91 3.99 -16.21 0.86
CA LEU A 91 3.18 -17.11 1.69
C LEU A 91 3.17 -18.54 1.12
N LYS A 92 2.95 -18.73 -0.18
CA LYS A 92 2.91 -20.07 -0.79
C LYS A 92 4.18 -20.90 -0.49
N HIS A 93 5.33 -20.24 -0.37
CA HIS A 93 6.62 -20.87 -0.09
C HIS A 93 7.11 -20.69 1.36
N ASN A 94 6.24 -20.20 2.25
CA ASN A 94 6.54 -19.84 3.64
C ASN A 94 7.83 -19.01 3.81
N HIS A 95 8.08 -18.08 2.89
CA HIS A 95 9.20 -17.16 2.97
C HIS A 95 8.97 -16.17 4.12
N LEU A 96 9.90 -16.12 5.07
CA LEU A 96 9.86 -15.18 6.18
C LEU A 96 10.47 -13.84 5.76
N ASP A 97 9.66 -12.79 5.80
CA ASP A 97 10.14 -11.45 5.48
C ASP A 97 11.03 -10.91 6.61
N HIS A 98 12.28 -10.59 6.27
CA HIS A 98 13.29 -10.09 7.20
C HIS A 98 12.89 -8.82 7.93
N ARG A 99 11.96 -8.00 7.39
CA ARG A 99 11.46 -6.80 8.08
C ARG A 99 10.75 -7.20 9.38
N TYR A 100 9.90 -8.22 9.34
CA TYR A 100 9.18 -8.67 10.54
C TYR A 100 10.10 -9.38 11.53
N GLU A 101 11.11 -10.11 11.03
CA GLU A 101 12.13 -10.69 11.92
C GLU A 101 12.95 -9.61 12.62
N ALA A 102 13.31 -8.52 11.92
CA ALA A 102 13.95 -7.36 12.53
C ALA A 102 13.05 -6.65 13.57
N ILE A 103 11.75 -6.52 13.29
CA ILE A 103 10.78 -5.97 14.26
C ILE A 103 10.70 -6.86 15.51
N LYS A 104 10.57 -8.18 15.34
CA LYS A 104 10.53 -9.15 16.44
C LYS A 104 11.81 -9.17 17.25
N ALA A 105 12.98 -8.94 16.63
CA ALA A 105 14.26 -8.91 17.31
C ALA A 105 14.35 -7.81 18.38
N ASN A 106 13.63 -6.70 18.17
CA ASN A 106 13.58 -5.57 19.11
C ASN A 106 12.64 -5.81 20.30
N TRP A 107 11.89 -6.91 20.32
CA TRP A 107 10.97 -7.21 21.41
C TRP A 107 11.67 -7.97 22.52
N LYS A 108 11.67 -7.40 23.74
CA LYS A 108 12.20 -8.04 24.96
C LYS A 108 11.62 -9.44 25.25
N GLU A 109 10.41 -9.69 24.77
CA GLU A 109 9.71 -10.96 24.91
C GLU A 109 8.94 -11.24 23.62
N LYS A 110 9.07 -12.44 23.07
CA LYS A 110 8.43 -12.88 21.84
C LYS A 110 7.04 -13.43 22.14
N SER A 111 6.09 -12.53 22.41
CA SER A 111 4.69 -12.88 22.67
C SER A 111 3.82 -12.70 21.42
N SER A 112 2.84 -13.58 21.24
CA SER A 112 1.81 -13.43 20.20
C SER A 112 1.01 -12.15 20.37
N LEU A 113 0.87 -11.61 21.59
CA LEU A 113 0.18 -10.34 21.84
C LEU A 113 0.90 -9.14 21.19
N LYS A 114 2.23 -9.14 21.12
CA LYS A 114 2.96 -8.06 20.42
C LYS A 114 2.73 -8.09 18.92
N VAL A 115 2.52 -9.29 18.36
CA VAL A 115 2.09 -9.43 16.96
C VAL A 115 0.70 -8.85 16.76
N LEU A 116 -0.23 -9.11 17.69
CA LEU A 116 -1.56 -8.51 17.66
C LEU A 116 -1.50 -6.98 17.71
N PHE A 117 -0.75 -6.39 18.64
CA PHE A 117 -0.60 -4.94 18.72
C PHE A 117 0.02 -4.35 17.45
N ASN A 118 1.01 -5.02 16.86
CA ASN A 118 1.59 -4.60 15.58
C ASN A 118 0.56 -4.69 14.43
N TYR A 119 -0.33 -5.70 14.45
CA TYR A 119 -1.39 -5.84 13.46
C TYR A 119 -2.48 -4.79 13.68
N TRP A 120 -2.88 -4.48 14.91
CA TRP A 120 -3.79 -3.37 15.19
C TRP A 120 -3.21 -2.02 14.79
N PHE A 121 -1.92 -1.78 15.01
CA PHE A 121 -1.28 -0.56 14.53
C PHE A 121 -1.40 -0.44 12.99
N GLN A 122 -1.23 -1.54 12.26
CA GLN A 122 -1.50 -1.57 10.83
C GLN A 122 -3.00 -1.35 10.52
N GLY A 123 -3.92 -2.01 11.23
CA GLY A 123 -5.36 -1.76 11.06
C GLY A 123 -5.74 -0.29 11.27
N PHE A 124 -5.13 0.38 12.25
CA PHE A 124 -5.31 1.81 12.48
C PHE A 124 -4.79 2.64 11.29
N LEU A 125 -3.59 2.37 10.80
CA LEU A 125 -3.04 3.07 9.63
C LEU A 125 -3.88 2.83 8.37
N GLN A 126 -4.41 1.62 8.18
CA GLN A 126 -5.30 1.29 7.07
C GLN A 126 -6.59 2.14 7.13
N ALA A 127 -7.20 2.26 8.32
CA ALA A 127 -8.35 3.14 8.52
C ALA A 127 -7.98 4.62 8.23
N CYS A 128 -6.82 5.11 8.68
CA CYS A 128 -6.36 6.47 8.34
C CYS A 128 -6.20 6.68 6.82
N LEU A 129 -5.64 5.73 6.10
CA LEU A 129 -5.44 5.82 4.64
C LEU A 129 -6.74 5.74 3.83
N SER A 130 -7.78 5.11 4.40
CA SER A 130 -9.12 5.04 3.78
C SER A 130 -9.79 6.42 3.62
N ILE A 131 -9.28 7.46 4.29
CA ILE A 131 -9.75 8.85 4.11
C ILE A 131 -9.64 9.34 2.66
N SER A 132 -8.81 8.69 1.84
CA SER A 132 -8.66 8.97 0.41
C SER A 132 -9.93 8.74 -0.40
N PHE A 133 -10.89 7.95 0.09
CA PHE A 133 -12.12 7.63 -0.64
C PHE A 133 -13.43 7.86 0.13
N ILE A 134 -13.42 7.94 1.46
CA ILE A 134 -14.62 8.23 2.28
C ILE A 134 -15.41 9.45 1.75
N PRO A 135 -14.77 10.60 1.44
CA PRO A 135 -15.49 11.79 1.00
C PRO A 135 -16.35 11.61 -0.25
N LEU A 136 -16.09 10.58 -1.07
CA LEU A 136 -16.84 10.30 -2.29
C LEU A 136 -18.33 10.02 -2.00
N LEU A 137 -18.63 9.44 -0.83
CA LEU A 137 -20.00 9.11 -0.39
C LEU A 137 -20.90 10.34 -0.20
N PHE A 138 -20.32 11.54 -0.07
CA PHE A 138 -21.04 12.78 0.22
C PHE A 138 -21.17 13.71 -0.99
N THR A 139 -20.77 13.25 -2.18
CA THR A 139 -20.63 14.14 -3.35
C THR A 139 -21.91 14.20 -4.17
N ASN A 140 -22.36 15.42 -4.47
CA ASN A 140 -23.39 15.64 -5.49
C ASN A 140 -22.71 15.73 -6.85
N ILE A 141 -23.03 14.78 -7.73
CA ILE A 141 -22.28 14.56 -8.96
C ILE A 141 -22.81 15.50 -10.04
N ASN A 142 -22.08 16.61 -10.26
CA ASN A 142 -22.26 17.49 -11.42
C ASN A 142 -20.95 17.66 -12.23
N THR A 143 -20.04 16.70 -12.10
CA THR A 143 -18.71 16.73 -12.75
C THR A 143 -18.62 15.61 -13.79
N SER A 144 -18.11 15.93 -14.98
CA SER A 144 -17.87 14.97 -16.05
C SER A 144 -16.92 13.83 -15.62
N PHE A 145 -16.91 12.73 -16.38
CA PHE A 145 -15.99 11.61 -16.16
C PHE A 145 -14.51 12.07 -16.21
N LEU A 146 -13.71 11.61 -15.25
CA LEU A 146 -12.34 12.09 -15.04
C LEU A 146 -11.30 11.03 -15.39
N ILE A 147 -10.73 11.12 -16.59
CA ILE A 147 -9.75 10.16 -17.11
C ILE A 147 -8.38 10.30 -16.43
N ILE A 148 -7.95 11.52 -16.13
CA ILE A 148 -6.60 11.81 -15.58
C ILE A 148 -6.29 11.01 -14.29
N PRO A 149 -7.10 11.09 -13.21
CA PRO A 149 -6.81 10.33 -11.99
C PRO A 149 -6.82 8.81 -12.21
N ILE A 150 -7.68 8.30 -13.10
CA ILE A 150 -7.73 6.88 -13.47
C ILE A 150 -6.41 6.46 -14.12
N VAL A 151 -5.92 7.23 -15.10
CA VAL A 151 -4.63 6.98 -15.76
C VAL A 151 -3.48 7.01 -14.76
N ILE A 152 -3.46 7.98 -13.84
CA ILE A 152 -2.44 8.05 -12.78
C ILE A 152 -2.45 6.79 -11.91
N SER A 153 -3.63 6.35 -11.47
CA SER A 153 -3.77 5.12 -10.68
C SER A 153 -3.31 3.87 -11.45
N LEU A 154 -3.66 3.76 -12.74
CA LEU A 154 -3.22 2.65 -13.59
C LEU A 154 -1.69 2.64 -13.81
N ILE A 155 -1.07 3.81 -14.00
CA ILE A 155 0.40 3.94 -14.06
C ILE A 155 1.02 3.49 -12.73
N GLY A 156 0.41 3.84 -11.59
CA GLY A 156 0.78 3.32 -10.27
C GLY A 156 0.79 1.79 -10.23
N ILE A 157 -0.32 1.16 -10.59
CA ILE A 157 -0.45 -0.30 -10.58
C ILE A 157 0.59 -0.98 -11.49
N VAL A 158 0.73 -0.50 -12.73
CA VAL A 158 1.65 -1.08 -13.71
C VAL A 158 3.10 -0.88 -13.29
N GLY A 159 3.46 0.32 -12.83
CA GLY A 159 4.82 0.63 -12.40
C GLY A 159 5.23 -0.14 -11.14
N GLU A 160 4.31 -0.35 -10.21
CA GLU A 160 4.53 -1.18 -9.03
C GLU A 160 4.76 -2.64 -9.45
N ALA A 161 3.88 -3.19 -10.28
CA ALA A 161 4.01 -4.56 -10.78
C ALA A 161 5.32 -4.79 -11.55
N LEU A 162 5.72 -3.83 -12.39
CA LEU A 162 6.98 -3.89 -13.13
C LEU A 162 8.18 -3.84 -12.19
N SER A 163 8.15 -2.96 -11.19
CA SER A 163 9.21 -2.84 -10.18
C SER A 163 9.39 -4.15 -9.40
N ASP A 164 8.28 -4.74 -8.96
CA ASP A 164 8.25 -6.00 -8.22
C ASP A 164 8.74 -7.18 -9.10
N TYR A 165 8.30 -7.24 -10.36
CA TYR A 165 8.75 -8.26 -11.31
C TYR A 165 10.26 -8.17 -11.57
N GLN A 166 10.78 -6.96 -11.80
CA GLN A 166 12.22 -6.73 -11.99
C GLN A 166 13.03 -7.22 -10.79
N LEU A 167 12.60 -6.90 -9.56
CA LEU A 167 13.25 -7.37 -8.34
C LEU A 167 13.15 -8.89 -8.17
N LEU A 168 11.99 -9.46 -8.48
CA LEU A 168 11.77 -10.91 -8.39
C LEU A 168 12.69 -11.67 -9.36
N MET A 169 12.78 -11.21 -10.61
CA MET A 169 13.64 -11.83 -11.61
C MET A 169 15.13 -11.69 -11.25
N PHE A 170 15.54 -10.51 -10.79
CA PHE A 170 16.90 -10.30 -10.29
C PHE A 170 17.24 -11.30 -9.17
N LYS A 171 16.36 -11.46 -8.17
CA LYS A 171 16.58 -12.37 -7.03
C LYS A 171 16.72 -13.84 -7.41
N LYS A 172 16.25 -14.27 -8.58
CA LYS A 172 16.38 -15.68 -9.02
C LYS A 172 17.82 -16.06 -9.41
N THR A 173 18.61 -15.08 -9.87
CA THR A 173 19.98 -15.32 -10.37
C THR A 173 21.04 -14.57 -9.58
N ALA A 174 20.63 -13.68 -8.67
CA ALA A 174 21.52 -12.82 -7.90
C ALA A 174 22.13 -13.53 -6.69
N SER A 175 23.43 -13.29 -6.47
CA SER A 175 24.10 -13.58 -5.20
C SER A 175 23.59 -12.66 -4.08
N THR A 176 23.70 -13.09 -2.83
CA THR A 176 23.13 -12.42 -1.64
C THR A 176 23.68 -11.02 -1.38
N ASP A 177 24.88 -10.73 -1.86
CA ASP A 177 25.64 -9.48 -1.74
C ASP A 177 25.36 -8.48 -2.88
N THR A 178 24.72 -8.92 -3.97
CA THR A 178 24.49 -8.07 -5.15
C THR A 178 23.27 -7.15 -5.00
N ILE A 179 23.25 -6.04 -5.74
CA ILE A 179 22.22 -4.99 -5.66
C ILE A 179 21.43 -4.94 -6.96
N CYS A 180 20.10 -4.95 -6.85
CA CYS A 180 19.24 -4.75 -8.02
C CYS A 180 19.35 -3.30 -8.49
N LYS A 181 19.92 -3.10 -9.67
CA LYS A 181 19.95 -1.82 -10.40
C LYS A 181 19.29 -1.96 -11.79
N ILE A 182 18.44 -2.96 -11.97
CA ILE A 182 17.80 -3.26 -13.26
C ILE A 182 16.54 -2.41 -13.43
N GLY A 183 16.37 -1.81 -14.62
CA GLY A 183 15.13 -1.12 -14.99
C GLY A 183 14.82 0.07 -14.08
N LEU A 184 13.68 0.06 -13.40
CA LEU A 184 13.24 1.15 -12.53
C LEU A 184 14.13 1.30 -11.29
N TRP A 185 14.77 0.21 -10.87
CA TRP A 185 15.68 0.20 -9.72
C TRP A 185 16.95 1.03 -9.96
N ARG A 186 17.31 1.41 -11.20
CA ARG A 186 18.44 2.34 -11.40
C ARG A 186 18.11 3.79 -11.04
N PHE A 187 16.82 4.14 -11.01
CA PHE A 187 16.37 5.51 -10.81
C PHE A 187 15.85 5.77 -9.40
N SER A 188 15.44 4.71 -8.70
CA SER A 188 14.95 4.75 -7.33
C SER A 188 15.34 3.45 -6.62
N ARG A 189 15.70 3.55 -5.34
CA ARG A 189 16.01 2.39 -4.51
C ARG A 189 14.76 1.62 -4.06
N HIS A 190 13.59 2.24 -4.17
CA HIS A 190 12.28 1.66 -3.88
C HIS A 190 11.25 2.15 -4.92
N PRO A 191 11.39 1.77 -6.20
CA PRO A 191 10.48 2.24 -7.24
C PRO A 191 9.06 1.73 -7.02
N ASN A 192 8.89 0.52 -6.47
CA ASN A 192 7.58 0.00 -6.08
C ASN A 192 6.87 0.88 -5.04
N TYR A 193 7.59 1.46 -4.08
CA TYR A 193 7.00 2.39 -3.10
C TYR A 193 6.51 3.67 -3.76
N PHE A 194 7.29 4.21 -4.71
CA PHE A 194 6.85 5.39 -5.46
C PHE A 194 5.56 5.13 -6.22
N PHE A 195 5.45 4.00 -6.91
CA PHE A 195 4.28 3.66 -7.70
C PHE A 195 3.05 3.31 -6.84
N ASP A 196 3.23 2.73 -5.65
CA ASP A 196 2.15 2.55 -4.68
C ASP A 196 1.63 3.91 -4.17
N ILE A 197 2.54 4.84 -3.82
CA ILE A 197 2.16 6.23 -3.47
C ILE A 197 1.45 6.93 -4.64
N LEU A 198 1.90 6.72 -5.88
CA LEU A 198 1.27 7.28 -7.07
C LEU A 198 -0.15 6.74 -7.29
N PHE A 199 -0.37 5.45 -7.03
CA PHE A 199 -1.70 4.85 -7.06
C PHE A 199 -2.64 5.53 -6.06
N TRP A 200 -2.23 5.66 -4.80
CA TRP A 200 -3.02 6.32 -3.75
C TRP A 200 -3.18 7.83 -3.98
N PHE A 201 -2.23 8.47 -4.64
CA PHE A 201 -2.39 9.84 -5.12
C PHE A 201 -3.46 9.94 -6.20
N GLY A 202 -3.49 9.02 -7.17
CA GLY A 202 -4.55 8.95 -8.19
C GLY A 202 -5.94 8.72 -7.59
N VAL A 203 -6.06 7.83 -6.60
CA VAL A 203 -7.30 7.61 -5.82
C VAL A 203 -7.72 8.89 -5.09
N SER A 204 -6.78 9.55 -4.41
CA SER A 204 -7.06 10.80 -3.68
C SER A 204 -7.46 11.92 -4.64
N LEU A 205 -6.81 12.03 -5.80
CA LEU A 205 -7.14 13.01 -6.83
C LEU A 205 -8.53 12.72 -7.43
N TYR A 206 -8.88 11.46 -7.67
CA TYR A 206 -10.21 11.06 -8.13
C TYR A 206 -11.28 11.56 -7.16
N THR A 207 -11.13 11.22 -5.87
CA THR A 207 -12.07 11.65 -4.83
C THR A 207 -12.08 13.16 -4.64
N PHE A 208 -10.92 13.83 -4.69
CA PHE A 208 -10.82 15.29 -4.57
C PHE A 208 -11.59 16.00 -5.68
N LEU A 209 -11.46 15.55 -6.93
CA LEU A 209 -12.08 16.23 -8.05
C LEU A 209 -13.61 16.18 -8.01
N TYR A 210 -14.20 15.13 -7.42
CA TYR A 210 -15.64 15.04 -7.15
C TYR A 210 -16.06 15.72 -5.84
N SER A 211 -15.34 15.50 -4.75
CA SER A 211 -15.74 15.96 -3.40
C SER A 211 -15.29 17.37 -3.02
N LYS A 212 -14.24 17.87 -3.69
CA LYS A 212 -13.49 19.08 -3.32
C LYS A 212 -12.91 19.06 -1.90
N ILE A 213 -12.88 17.90 -1.23
CA ILE A 213 -12.33 17.75 0.11
C ILE A 213 -10.84 17.47 0.02
N ILE A 214 -10.01 18.44 0.40
CA ILE A 214 -8.54 18.33 0.32
C ILE A 214 -7.96 17.26 1.26
N LEU A 215 -8.68 16.90 2.33
CA LEU A 215 -8.26 15.92 3.34
C LEU A 215 -7.91 14.56 2.74
N VAL A 216 -8.45 14.20 1.56
CA VAL A 216 -8.14 12.95 0.87
C VAL A 216 -6.64 12.75 0.63
N PHE A 217 -5.88 13.82 0.39
CA PHE A 217 -4.44 13.75 0.18
C PHE A 217 -3.63 13.46 1.44
N ALA A 218 -4.25 13.46 2.63
CA ALA A 218 -3.60 12.99 3.85
C ALA A 218 -3.17 11.50 3.72
N SER A 219 -3.89 10.72 2.91
CA SER A 219 -3.56 9.31 2.67
C SER A 219 -2.21 9.11 1.97
N PRO A 220 -1.95 9.60 0.73
CA PRO A 220 -0.66 9.43 0.09
C PRO A 220 0.50 10.08 0.87
N VAL A 221 0.25 11.16 1.62
CA VAL A 221 1.25 11.78 2.52
C VAL A 221 1.61 10.86 3.69
N LEU A 222 0.60 10.24 4.32
CA LEU A 222 0.81 9.26 5.39
C LEU A 222 1.53 8.02 4.86
N LEU A 223 1.12 7.50 3.69
CA LEU A 223 1.75 6.35 3.05
C LEU A 223 3.22 6.63 2.72
N TYR A 224 3.51 7.80 2.13
CA TYR A 224 4.89 8.25 1.91
C TYR A 224 5.68 8.28 3.22
N SER A 225 5.10 8.80 4.30
CA SER A 225 5.78 8.90 5.59
C SER A 225 6.12 7.53 6.17
N ILE A 226 5.17 6.59 6.13
CA ILE A 226 5.38 5.19 6.54
C ILE A 226 6.49 4.56 5.70
N MET A 227 6.42 4.70 4.38
CA MET A 227 7.38 4.10 3.45
C MET A 227 8.77 4.69 3.58
N ARG A 228 8.88 6.00 3.74
CA ARG A 228 10.16 6.71 3.82
C ARG A 228 10.85 6.51 5.16
N PHE A 229 10.11 6.64 6.25
CA PHE A 229 10.69 6.76 7.59
C PHE A 229 10.62 5.46 8.40
N ILE A 230 9.72 4.53 8.07
CA ILE A 230 9.55 3.28 8.80
C ILE A 230 10.00 2.10 7.93
N THR A 231 9.18 1.69 6.95
CA THR A 231 9.40 0.41 6.26
C THR A 231 10.63 0.44 5.37
N GLY A 232 10.84 1.54 4.62
CA GLY A 232 12.01 1.72 3.80
C GLY A 232 13.30 1.76 4.61
N ARG A 233 13.33 2.47 5.76
CA ARG A 233 14.52 2.49 6.64
C ARG A 233 14.87 1.09 7.16
N ILE A 234 13.86 0.30 7.56
CA ILE A 234 14.09 -1.09 7.98
C ILE A 234 14.72 -1.89 6.83
N SER A 235 14.17 -1.77 5.61
CA SER A 235 14.70 -2.46 4.43
C SER A 235 16.12 -2.01 4.02
N GLU A 236 16.41 -0.71 4.09
CA GLU A 236 17.74 -0.17 3.79
C GLU A 236 18.77 -0.62 4.82
N ASN A 237 18.42 -0.61 6.11
CA ASN A 237 19.30 -1.08 7.18
C ASN A 237 19.65 -2.57 7.01
N ILE A 238 18.67 -3.41 6.69
CA ILE A 238 18.91 -4.83 6.37
C ILE A 238 19.86 -4.97 5.17
N SER A 239 19.68 -4.12 4.15
CA SER A 239 20.52 -4.15 2.96
C SER A 239 21.96 -3.67 3.25
N LEU A 240 22.13 -2.67 4.11
CA LEU A 240 23.43 -2.21 4.59
C LEU A 240 24.16 -3.30 5.36
N THR A 241 23.49 -4.00 6.27
CA THR A 241 24.09 -5.12 7.02
C THR A 241 24.55 -6.25 6.09
N LYS A 242 23.80 -6.54 5.01
CA LYS A 242 24.13 -7.64 4.09
C LYS A 242 25.17 -7.28 3.03
N LYS A 243 25.22 -6.01 2.60
CA LYS A 243 25.94 -5.59 1.37
C LYS A 243 26.99 -4.51 1.61
N GLY A 244 27.06 -3.96 2.83
CA GLY A 244 28.08 -3.01 3.26
C GLY A 244 28.26 -1.81 2.33
N ASN A 245 29.52 -1.53 1.99
CA ASN A 245 29.93 -0.36 1.21
C ASN A 245 29.27 -0.27 -0.17
N SER A 246 29.00 -1.40 -0.82
CA SER A 246 28.34 -1.43 -2.13
C SER A 246 26.93 -0.83 -2.07
N TYR A 247 26.20 -1.06 -0.97
CA TYR A 247 24.85 -0.48 -0.80
C TYR A 247 24.91 0.98 -0.36
N LYS A 248 25.94 1.36 0.40
CA LYS A 248 26.19 2.77 0.72
C LYS A 248 26.44 3.60 -0.54
N ALA A 249 27.29 3.11 -1.45
CA ALA A 249 27.52 3.75 -2.75
C ALA A 249 26.23 3.85 -3.60
N TYR A 250 25.34 2.87 -3.50
CA TYR A 250 24.02 2.92 -4.13
C TYR A 250 23.09 3.97 -3.48
N GLN A 251 23.14 4.14 -2.15
CA GLN A 251 22.40 5.20 -1.47
C GLN A 251 22.86 6.61 -1.86
N GLU A 252 24.15 6.79 -2.14
CA GLU A 252 24.74 8.06 -2.57
C GLU A 252 24.36 8.41 -4.02
N SER A 253 24.23 7.40 -4.88
CA SER A 253 24.03 7.58 -6.33
C SER A 253 22.59 7.45 -6.80
N THR A 254 21.65 6.93 -5.99
CA THR A 254 20.26 6.68 -6.42
C THR A 254 19.30 7.10 -5.32
N PRO A 255 18.27 7.93 -5.54
CA PRO A 255 17.35 8.38 -4.50
C PRO A 255 16.47 7.25 -3.96
N MET A 256 15.93 7.42 -2.75
CA MET A 256 15.19 6.35 -2.09
C MET A 256 13.84 6.00 -2.74
N ILE A 257 13.00 7.00 -3.03
CA ILE A 257 11.60 6.79 -3.47
C ILE A 257 11.37 7.49 -4.80
N PHE A 258 11.42 8.82 -4.82
CA PHE A 258 11.15 9.59 -6.04
C PHE A 258 12.28 9.41 -7.07
N PRO A 259 11.98 8.89 -8.27
CA PRO A 259 12.99 8.63 -9.28
C PRO A 259 13.56 9.94 -9.82
N ILE A 260 14.88 9.95 -10.07
CA ILE A 260 15.55 11.07 -10.76
C ILE A 260 15.93 10.59 -12.16
N PRO A 261 15.36 11.17 -13.24
CA PRO A 261 15.63 10.72 -14.62
C PRO A 261 17.09 10.89 -15.06
N PHE A 262 17.85 11.79 -14.42
CA PHE A 262 19.15 12.29 -14.90
C PHE A 262 20.37 11.85 -14.08
N LEU A 263 20.31 10.73 -13.37
CA LEU A 263 21.52 10.23 -12.72
C LEU A 263 22.49 9.67 -13.76
N ARG A 264 23.72 10.21 -13.72
CA ARG A 264 24.82 9.95 -14.67
C ARG A 264 24.99 8.45 -14.90
N SER A 265 24.96 8.04 -16.17
CA SER A 265 25.53 6.76 -16.60
C SER A 265 27.03 6.85 -16.38
N ASN A 266 27.51 6.54 -15.18
CA ASN A 266 28.91 6.20 -15.04
C ASN A 266 29.05 4.77 -15.57
N SER A 267 29.47 4.73 -16.84
CA SER A 267 30.07 3.60 -17.55
C SER A 267 31.00 2.78 -16.68
#